data_AF-A0A8P4FXV1-F1
#
_entry.id   AF-A0A8P4FXV1-F1
#
_cell.length_a   1.000
_cell.length_b   1.000
_cell.length_c   1.000
_cell.angle_alpha   90.00
_cell.angle_beta   90.00
_cell.angle_gamma   90.00
#
_symmetry.space_group_name_H-M   'P 1'
#
loop_
_entity.id
_entity.type
_entity.pdbx_description
1 polymer ?
#
loop_
_entity_poly.entity_id
_entity_poly.type
_entity_poly.pdbx_seq_one_letter_code
_entity_poly.pdbx_strand_id
1 'polypeptide(L)'
;MESTSHSHSGVVRKSAEDCAICLDKIQAKKTLKCRHSFCSECIDSVFKLKPACPICNTYHGEYTGTQPPGTMAVSRSWQRLPGFEHCGCLVIQYSFPSGIQGPEHPNPGVRYSGTSRTAFLPDCKEGEKVLKLLRKAFDRRLIFTIGRSVTTGLNNVITWNDIHHKTNIEGGPQWLPGALKMLRMTMLTCGYIAVLDIQIQNICLGFKRSSV
;
A
#
# COMPACT_ATOMS: atom_id res chain seq x y z
N MET A 1 -50.07 -8.93 -46.30
CA MET A 1 -50.30 -7.54 -45.87
C MET A 1 -50.79 -7.61 -44.44
N GLU A 2 -49.84 -7.74 -43.49
CA GLU A 2 -49.29 -6.64 -42.68
C GLU A 2 -50.42 -6.03 -41.82
N SER A 3 -50.38 -5.98 -40.50
CA SER A 3 -49.27 -5.48 -39.68
C SER A 3 -49.53 -5.72 -38.18
N THR A 4 -48.48 -6.14 -37.49
CA THR A 4 -48.36 -6.33 -36.05
C THR A 4 -48.06 -4.98 -35.38
N SER A 5 -48.82 -4.57 -34.37
CA SER A 5 -48.50 -3.40 -33.53
C SER A 5 -47.68 -3.82 -32.30
N HIS A 6 -46.37 -3.91 -32.45
CA HIS A 6 -45.43 -3.95 -31.31
C HIS A 6 -44.96 -2.53 -30.99
N SER A 7 -45.45 -1.96 -29.90
CA SER A 7 -44.94 -0.71 -29.33
C SER A 7 -44.79 -0.83 -27.82
N HIS A 8 -43.56 -1.03 -27.36
CA HIS A 8 -42.90 -0.06 -26.48
C HIS A 8 -41.44 -0.44 -26.26
N SER A 9 -40.57 0.23 -27.00
CA SER A 9 -39.15 0.37 -26.72
C SER A 9 -38.97 1.26 -25.48
N GLY A 10 -38.85 0.63 -24.31
CA GLY A 10 -38.39 1.28 -23.09
C GLY A 10 -36.87 1.22 -23.00
N VAL A 11 -36.15 2.05 -23.76
CA VAL A 11 -34.72 2.28 -23.47
C VAL A 11 -34.66 3.10 -22.18
N VAL A 12 -34.58 2.41 -21.05
CA VAL A 12 -34.37 3.02 -19.73
C VAL A 12 -33.04 3.75 -19.79
N ARG A 13 -33.11 5.08 -19.92
CA ARG A 13 -31.97 5.96 -19.71
C ARG A 13 -31.56 5.79 -18.25
N LYS A 14 -30.53 4.98 -17.99
CA LYS A 14 -29.95 4.81 -16.67
C LYS A 14 -29.48 6.18 -16.21
N SER A 15 -30.25 6.82 -15.34
CA SER A 15 -29.94 8.17 -14.89
C SER A 15 -28.75 8.09 -13.94
N ALA A 16 -27.95 9.15 -13.83
CA ALA A 16 -26.85 9.21 -12.85
C ALA A 16 -27.33 9.18 -11.38
N GLU A 17 -28.64 9.03 -11.17
CA GLU A 17 -29.33 8.95 -9.89
C GLU A 17 -29.77 7.53 -9.52
N ASP A 18 -29.57 6.55 -10.41
CA ASP A 18 -29.89 5.14 -10.14
C ASP A 18 -28.70 4.41 -9.50
N CYS A 19 -28.98 3.64 -8.46
CA CYS A 19 -27.97 2.87 -7.75
C CYS A 19 -27.59 1.63 -8.57
N ALA A 20 -26.30 1.49 -8.89
CA ALA A 20 -25.82 0.32 -9.66
C ALA A 20 -25.84 -1.01 -8.89
N ILE A 21 -26.22 -1.02 -7.60
CA ILE A 21 -26.30 -2.24 -6.76
C ILE A 21 -27.74 -2.76 -6.69
N CYS A 22 -28.71 -1.92 -6.29
CA CYS A 22 -30.12 -2.33 -6.20
C CYS A 22 -30.93 -2.01 -7.46
N LEU A 23 -30.37 -1.25 -8.41
CA LEU A 23 -31.00 -0.81 -9.66
C LEU A 23 -32.18 0.16 -9.51
N ASP A 24 -32.43 0.66 -8.29
CA ASP A 24 -33.42 1.69 -7.98
C ASP A 24 -32.78 3.07 -7.77
N LYS A 25 -33.61 4.12 -7.63
CA LYS A 25 -33.15 5.46 -7.25
C LYS A 25 -32.32 5.42 -5.96
N ILE A 26 -31.21 6.16 -5.95
CA ILE A 26 -30.30 6.21 -4.80
C ILE A 26 -31.02 6.76 -3.55
N GLN A 27 -31.13 5.92 -2.53
CA GLN A 27 -31.62 6.29 -1.18
C GLN A 27 -30.44 6.52 -0.25
N ALA A 28 -30.46 7.60 0.55
CA ALA A 28 -29.36 7.97 1.44
C ALA A 28 -27.99 7.94 0.73
N LYS A 29 -27.83 8.84 -0.24
CA LYS A 29 -26.68 8.86 -1.16
C LYS A 29 -25.35 8.84 -0.44
N LYS A 30 -24.52 7.85 -0.77
CA LYS A 30 -23.11 7.76 -0.37
C LYS A 30 -22.23 7.85 -1.61
N THR A 31 -21.39 8.89 -1.66
CA THR A 31 -20.43 9.10 -2.76
C THR A 31 -19.04 8.68 -2.34
N LEU A 32 -18.43 7.78 -3.11
CA LEU A 32 -17.08 7.26 -2.86
C LEU A 32 -15.99 8.21 -3.35
N LYS A 33 -14.73 7.98 -2.97
CA LYS A 33 -13.56 8.76 -3.45
C LYS A 33 -13.40 8.74 -4.98
N CYS A 34 -13.85 7.66 -5.63
CA CYS A 34 -13.89 7.53 -7.09
C CYS A 34 -15.09 8.26 -7.74
N ARG A 35 -15.85 9.03 -6.96
CA ARG A 35 -17.03 9.83 -7.35
C ARG A 35 -18.28 9.04 -7.76
N HIS A 36 -18.21 7.72 -7.80
CA HIS A 36 -19.40 6.87 -7.93
C HIS A 36 -20.30 6.96 -6.69
N SER A 37 -21.61 6.96 -6.90
CA SER A 37 -22.62 7.11 -5.84
C SER A 37 -23.54 5.90 -5.79
N PHE A 38 -23.92 5.50 -4.57
CA PHE A 38 -24.77 4.35 -4.30
C PHE A 38 -25.71 4.67 -3.13
N CYS A 39 -26.71 3.81 -2.88
CA CYS A 39 -27.40 3.83 -1.59
C CYS A 39 -26.42 3.46 -0.48
N SER A 40 -26.48 4.14 0.68
CA SER A 40 -25.54 3.88 1.77
C SER A 40 -25.56 2.42 2.21
N GLU A 41 -26.75 1.83 2.41
CA GLU A 41 -26.89 0.43 2.84
C GLU A 41 -26.34 -0.56 1.80
N CYS A 42 -26.56 -0.28 0.51
CA CYS A 42 -26.08 -1.13 -0.57
C CYS A 42 -24.55 -1.18 -0.59
N ILE A 43 -23.88 -0.01 -0.55
CA ILE A 43 -22.43 0.02 -0.62
C ILE A 43 -21.78 -0.48 0.67
N ASP A 44 -22.40 -0.26 1.82
CA ASP A 44 -21.89 -0.77 3.10
C ASP A 44 -21.96 -2.31 3.16
N SER A 45 -23.01 -2.91 2.57
CA SER A 45 -23.11 -4.37 2.43
C SER A 45 -22.04 -4.95 1.52
N VAL A 46 -21.73 -4.29 0.40
CA VAL A 46 -20.62 -4.70 -0.47
C VAL A 46 -19.27 -4.59 0.27
N PHE A 47 -19.05 -3.49 1.00
CA PHE A 47 -17.78 -3.25 1.68
C PHE A 47 -17.47 -4.24 2.81
N LYS A 48 -18.49 -4.90 3.40
CA LYS A 48 -18.28 -6.02 4.33
C LYS A 48 -17.60 -7.22 3.68
N LEU A 49 -17.82 -7.44 2.37
CA LEU A 49 -17.25 -8.55 1.62
C LEU A 49 -15.96 -8.14 0.90
N LYS A 50 -16.03 -7.02 0.17
CA LYS A 50 -14.93 -6.47 -0.60
C LYS A 50 -15.03 -4.95 -0.58
N PRO A 51 -14.11 -4.23 0.08
CA PRO A 51 -14.17 -2.78 0.15
C PRO A 51 -13.60 -2.18 -1.14
N ALA A 52 -14.26 -2.43 -2.27
CA ALA A 52 -13.95 -1.88 -3.58
C ALA A 52 -15.23 -1.43 -4.29
N CYS A 53 -15.13 -0.35 -5.06
CA CYS A 53 -16.25 0.19 -5.81
C CYS A 53 -16.77 -0.83 -6.84
N PRO A 54 -18.07 -1.16 -6.86
CA PRO A 54 -18.65 -2.09 -7.85
C PRO A 54 -18.51 -1.65 -9.32
N ILE A 55 -18.33 -0.35 -9.57
CA ILE A 55 -18.29 0.22 -10.93
C ILE A 55 -16.86 0.23 -11.48
N CYS A 56 -15.90 0.74 -10.72
CA CYS A 56 -14.52 0.95 -11.19
C CYS A 56 -13.47 0.18 -10.40
N ASN A 57 -13.89 -0.66 -9.44
CA ASN A 57 -13.03 -1.50 -8.61
C ASN A 57 -11.98 -0.72 -7.76
N THR A 58 -12.11 0.61 -7.64
CA THR A 58 -11.29 1.41 -6.72
C THR A 58 -11.48 0.92 -5.29
N TYR A 59 -10.39 0.59 -4.61
CA TYR A 59 -10.41 0.11 -3.23
C TYR A 59 -10.67 1.25 -2.23
N HIS A 60 -11.50 1.01 -1.23
CA HIS A 60 -11.97 1.98 -0.24
C HIS A 60 -11.72 1.55 1.22
N GLY A 61 -11.12 0.37 1.44
CA GLY A 61 -10.71 -0.08 2.77
C GLY A 61 -9.32 0.42 3.16
N GLU A 62 -8.87 0.04 4.36
CA GLU A 62 -7.45 0.09 4.70
C GLU A 62 -6.74 -1.09 4.04
N TYR A 63 -5.79 -0.80 3.16
CA TYR A 63 -4.98 -1.86 2.58
C TYR A 63 -4.04 -2.39 3.68
N THR A 64 -4.20 -3.67 4.02
CA THR A 64 -3.32 -4.43 4.93
C THR A 64 -2.68 -5.61 4.22
N GLY A 65 -1.48 -5.99 4.64
CA GLY A 65 -0.74 -7.13 4.07
C GLY A 65 -0.67 -8.33 5.01
N THR A 66 0.19 -9.27 4.65
CA THR A 66 0.35 -10.59 5.28
C THR A 66 1.66 -10.70 6.06
N GLN A 67 2.22 -9.58 6.54
CA GLN A 67 3.37 -9.61 7.45
C GLN A 67 3.00 -10.34 8.75
N PRO A 68 3.81 -11.30 9.25
CA PRO A 68 3.55 -11.93 10.53
C PRO A 68 3.77 -10.96 11.71
N PRO A 69 3.30 -11.29 12.93
CA PRO A 69 3.58 -10.49 14.12
C PRO A 69 5.09 -10.35 14.37
N GLY A 70 5.53 -9.13 14.68
CA GLY A 70 6.94 -8.81 14.93
C GLY A 70 7.10 -7.38 15.44
N THR A 71 8.34 -6.93 15.58
CA THR A 71 8.67 -5.59 16.09
C THR A 71 9.50 -4.78 15.09
N MET A 72 9.34 -3.46 15.18
CA MET A 72 10.13 -2.46 14.47
C MET A 72 10.67 -1.46 15.48
N ALA A 73 11.98 -1.50 15.73
CA ALA A 73 12.69 -0.57 16.60
C ALA A 73 13.52 0.40 15.77
N VAL A 74 13.73 1.62 16.29
CA VAL A 74 14.53 2.65 15.61
C VAL A 74 15.50 3.26 16.61
N SER A 75 16.76 3.35 16.23
CA SER A 75 17.80 4.04 16.98
C SER A 75 18.55 5.04 16.08
N ARG A 76 19.24 5.99 16.70
CA ARG A 76 20.11 6.96 16.01
C ARG A 76 21.56 6.56 16.17
N SER A 77 22.35 6.81 15.13
CA SER A 77 23.79 6.57 15.07
C SER A 77 24.49 7.78 14.47
N TRP A 78 25.70 8.05 14.94
CA TRP A 78 26.58 9.10 14.40
C TRP A 78 27.25 8.69 13.08
N GLN A 79 27.11 7.42 12.67
CA GLN A 79 27.61 6.95 11.38
C GLN A 79 26.96 7.73 10.24
N ARG A 80 27.78 8.14 9.29
CA ARG A 80 27.36 8.89 8.11
C ARG A 80 27.11 7.91 6.98
N LEU A 81 25.97 8.09 6.30
CA LEU A 81 25.72 7.37 5.07
C LEU A 81 26.37 8.14 3.91
N PRO A 82 26.96 7.45 2.92
CA PRO A 82 27.41 8.10 1.68
C PRO A 82 26.33 9.03 1.09
N GLY A 83 26.68 10.15 0.45
CA GLY A 83 25.71 11.13 -0.07
C GLY A 83 24.85 11.85 0.98
N PHE A 84 25.01 11.56 2.26
CA PHE A 84 24.35 12.23 3.39
C PHE A 84 25.37 12.50 4.51
N GLU A 85 26.57 12.96 4.14
CA GLU A 85 27.70 13.18 5.05
C GLU A 85 27.45 14.31 6.07
N HIS A 86 26.42 15.12 5.85
CA HIS A 86 26.02 16.23 6.70
C HIS A 86 25.07 15.82 7.84
N CYS A 87 24.62 14.56 7.89
CA CYS A 87 23.76 14.05 8.96
C CYS A 87 24.18 12.66 9.45
N GLY A 88 23.63 12.25 10.59
CA GLY A 88 23.80 10.89 11.10
C GLY A 88 22.94 9.87 10.34
N CYS A 89 22.71 8.72 10.97
CA CYS A 89 21.92 7.63 10.43
C CYS A 89 20.86 7.14 11.43
N LEU A 90 19.65 6.91 10.94
CA LEU A 90 18.60 6.15 11.60
C LEU A 90 18.80 4.66 11.28
N VAL A 91 18.91 3.84 12.32
CA VAL A 91 19.01 2.39 12.22
C VAL A 91 17.66 1.79 12.58
N ILE A 92 17.06 1.08 11.63
CA ILE A 92 15.78 0.41 11.79
C ILE A 92 16.05 -1.07 11.97
N GLN A 93 15.57 -1.64 13.07
CA GLN A 93 15.68 -3.08 13.36
C GLN A 93 14.31 -3.72 13.35
N TYR A 94 14.15 -4.69 12.45
CA TYR A 94 12.99 -5.56 12.40
C TYR A 94 13.32 -6.89 13.06
N SER A 95 12.43 -7.38 13.92
CA SER A 95 12.55 -8.70 14.53
C SER A 95 11.24 -9.46 14.46
N PHE A 96 11.32 -10.69 13.96
CA PHE A 96 10.18 -11.58 13.81
C PHE A 96 10.52 -12.95 14.42
N PRO A 97 9.73 -13.45 15.38
CA PRO A 97 9.87 -14.81 15.87
C PRO A 97 9.44 -15.83 14.83
N SER A 98 9.84 -17.09 15.01
CA SER A 98 9.26 -18.21 14.27
C SER A 98 7.80 -18.41 14.67
N GLY A 99 6.98 -18.95 13.77
CA GLY A 99 5.56 -19.15 14.04
C GLY A 99 4.88 -20.13 13.10
N ILE A 100 3.55 -20.10 13.11
CA ILE A 100 2.68 -20.90 12.24
C ILE A 100 1.93 -19.97 11.28
N GLN A 101 1.88 -20.36 10.01
CA GLN A 101 1.15 -19.63 8.99
C GLN A 101 -0.36 -19.62 9.30
N GLY A 102 -0.92 -18.41 9.42
CA GLY A 102 -2.36 -18.19 9.47
C GLY A 102 -3.07 -18.38 8.12
N PRO A 103 -4.41 -18.28 8.08
CA PRO A 103 -5.22 -18.48 6.87
C PRO A 103 -4.89 -17.54 5.70
N GLU A 104 -4.27 -16.39 5.99
CA GLU A 104 -3.89 -15.38 5.00
C GLU A 104 -2.58 -15.71 4.26
N HIS A 105 -1.83 -16.71 4.72
CA HIS A 105 -0.51 -17.07 4.17
C HIS A 105 -0.62 -18.23 3.16
N PRO A 106 0.43 -18.45 2.34
CA PRO A 106 0.37 -19.46 1.26
C PRO A 106 0.10 -20.90 1.73
N ASN A 107 0.60 -21.28 2.90
CA ASN A 107 0.45 -22.64 3.44
C ASN A 107 -0.05 -22.60 4.89
N PRO A 108 -1.36 -22.38 5.14
CA PRO A 108 -1.91 -22.32 6.49
C PRO A 108 -1.59 -23.57 7.32
N GLY A 109 -1.24 -23.39 8.59
CA GLY A 109 -0.83 -24.46 9.50
C GLY A 109 0.64 -24.89 9.39
N VAL A 110 1.37 -24.45 8.35
CA VAL A 110 2.79 -24.77 8.18
C VAL A 110 3.67 -23.80 8.96
N ARG A 111 4.76 -24.31 9.55
CA ARG A 111 5.74 -23.49 10.28
C ARG A 111 6.49 -22.54 9.34
N TYR A 112 6.87 -21.37 9.86
CA TYR A 112 7.86 -20.50 9.25
C TYR A 112 8.96 -20.15 10.25
N SER A 113 10.16 -19.91 9.73
CA SER A 113 11.31 -19.50 10.55
C SER A 113 11.32 -17.99 10.78
N GLY A 114 11.67 -17.59 11.99
CA GLY A 114 11.88 -16.19 12.36
C GLY A 114 13.06 -15.57 11.64
N THR A 115 13.13 -14.24 11.68
CA THR A 115 14.21 -13.48 11.05
C THR A 115 14.44 -12.17 11.79
N SER A 116 15.62 -11.59 11.58
CA SER A 116 15.91 -10.22 11.99
C SER A 116 16.62 -9.51 10.85
N ARG A 117 16.26 -8.25 10.63
CA ARG A 117 16.81 -7.45 9.52
C ARG A 117 17.06 -6.03 9.99
N THR A 118 18.16 -5.47 9.51
CA THR A 118 18.55 -4.09 9.79
C THR A 118 18.44 -3.29 8.50
N ALA A 119 17.91 -2.08 8.61
CA ALA A 119 17.84 -1.11 7.54
C ALA A 119 18.34 0.27 8.00
N PHE A 120 18.74 1.10 7.04
CA PHE A 120 19.35 2.39 7.31
C PHE A 120 18.65 3.52 6.55
N LEU A 121 18.43 4.65 7.21
CA LEU A 121 17.98 5.92 6.61
C LEU A 121 18.88 7.06 7.10
N PRO A 122 19.08 8.13 6.31
CA PRO A 122 19.76 9.31 6.82
C PRO A 122 18.95 9.97 7.95
N ASP A 123 19.60 10.46 8.99
CA ASP A 123 18.97 11.19 10.10
C ASP A 123 18.77 12.66 9.71
N CYS A 124 17.91 12.89 8.72
CA CYS A 124 17.56 14.20 8.18
C CYS A 124 16.04 14.34 8.00
N LYS A 125 15.58 15.53 7.60
CA LYS A 125 14.13 15.80 7.42
C LYS A 125 13.47 14.84 6.43
N GLU A 126 14.17 14.48 5.36
CA GLU A 126 13.71 13.53 4.34
C GLU A 126 13.66 12.10 4.88
N GLY A 127 14.70 11.67 5.59
CA GLY A 127 14.75 10.35 6.21
C GLY A 127 13.67 10.14 7.27
N GLU A 128 13.40 11.15 8.09
CA GLU A 128 12.30 11.14 9.07
C GLU A 128 10.91 11.04 8.41
N LYS A 129 10.70 11.67 7.23
CA LYS A 129 9.47 11.49 6.45
C LYS A 129 9.32 10.05 5.96
N VAL A 130 10.40 9.46 5.44
CA VAL A 130 10.41 8.05 5.02
C VAL A 130 10.14 7.14 6.21
N LEU A 131 10.77 7.40 7.36
CA LEU A 131 10.57 6.60 8.57
C LEU A 131 9.10 6.56 9.01
N LYS A 132 8.40 7.71 8.97
CA LYS A 132 6.96 7.78 9.28
C LYS A 132 6.13 6.92 8.34
N LEU A 133 6.46 6.92 7.05
CA LEU A 133 5.79 6.06 6.06
C LEU A 133 6.08 4.58 6.30
N LEU A 134 7.32 4.22 6.64
CA LEU A 134 7.69 2.84 6.96
C LEU A 134 7.00 2.33 8.22
N ARG A 135 6.88 3.14 9.27
CA ARG A 135 6.09 2.79 10.47
C ARG A 135 4.63 2.50 10.10
N LYS A 136 4.00 3.39 9.33
CA LYS A 136 2.63 3.19 8.86
C LYS A 136 2.47 1.93 7.99
N ALA A 137 3.45 1.64 7.13
CA ALA A 137 3.45 0.43 6.32
C ALA A 137 3.67 -0.83 7.18
N PHE A 138 4.51 -0.76 8.21
CA PHE A 138 4.71 -1.86 9.17
C PHE A 138 3.45 -2.15 9.98
N ASP A 139 2.79 -1.11 10.50
CA ASP A 139 1.52 -1.21 11.24
C ASP A 139 0.42 -1.84 10.36
N ARG A 140 0.46 -1.55 9.06
CA ARG A 140 -0.44 -2.12 8.04
C ARG A 140 0.04 -3.47 7.49
N ARG A 141 1.06 -4.09 8.09
CA ARG A 141 1.56 -5.42 7.70
C ARG A 141 2.08 -5.49 6.26
N LEU A 142 2.67 -4.42 5.73
CA LEU A 142 3.06 -4.28 4.30
C LEU A 142 4.55 -4.46 3.99
N ILE A 143 5.41 -4.42 5.01
CA ILE A 143 6.87 -4.43 4.80
C ILE A 143 7.35 -5.86 4.45
N PHE A 144 6.80 -6.85 5.13
CA PHE A 144 7.16 -8.26 4.97
C PHE A 144 5.98 -9.12 4.57
N THR A 145 6.29 -10.32 4.12
CA THR A 145 5.31 -11.38 3.89
C THR A 145 5.97 -12.75 4.15
N ILE A 146 5.16 -13.81 4.23
CA ILE A 146 5.65 -15.19 4.21
C ILE A 146 5.54 -15.71 2.79
N GLY A 147 6.64 -16.23 2.27
CA GLY A 147 6.65 -16.77 0.91
C GLY A 147 7.95 -17.46 0.57
N ARG A 148 8.29 -17.41 -0.72
CA ARG A 148 9.56 -17.93 -1.24
C ARG A 148 10.60 -16.82 -1.25
N SER A 149 11.73 -17.06 -0.60
CA SER A 149 12.90 -16.18 -0.71
C SER A 149 13.47 -16.26 -2.12
N VAL A 150 13.60 -15.11 -2.79
CA VAL A 150 14.18 -15.04 -4.15
C VAL A 150 15.66 -15.39 -4.12
N THR A 151 16.40 -14.98 -3.08
CA THR A 151 17.85 -15.16 -3.02
C THR A 151 18.26 -16.56 -2.60
N THR A 152 17.51 -17.20 -1.71
CA THR A 152 17.84 -18.53 -1.17
C THR A 152 16.96 -19.65 -1.72
N GLY A 153 15.88 -19.32 -2.42
CA GLY A 153 14.92 -20.28 -2.97
C GLY A 153 14.03 -20.97 -1.92
N LEU A 154 14.26 -20.73 -0.63
CA LEU A 154 13.53 -21.35 0.48
C LEU A 154 12.07 -20.87 0.54
N ASN A 155 11.15 -21.81 0.75
CA ASN A 155 9.74 -21.54 1.00
C ASN A 155 9.45 -21.38 2.50
N ASN A 156 8.29 -20.82 2.83
CA ASN A 156 7.81 -20.65 4.21
C ASN A 156 8.76 -19.82 5.08
N VAL A 157 9.33 -18.77 4.49
CA VAL A 157 10.23 -17.84 5.18
C VAL A 157 9.71 -16.41 5.09
N ILE A 158 10.09 -15.60 6.07
CA ILE A 158 9.78 -14.18 6.09
C ILE A 158 10.71 -13.46 5.10
N THR A 159 10.11 -12.92 4.05
CA THR A 159 10.80 -12.18 3.00
C THR A 159 10.29 -10.74 2.94
N TRP A 160 11.10 -9.86 2.37
CA TRP A 160 10.62 -8.55 1.93
C TRP A 160 9.40 -8.76 1.02
N ASN A 161 8.38 -7.94 1.23
CA ASN A 161 7.31 -7.78 0.25
C ASN A 161 7.83 -6.82 -0.85
N ASP A 162 7.07 -5.80 -1.24
CA ASP A 162 7.47 -4.88 -2.31
C ASP A 162 8.20 -3.61 -1.83
N ILE A 163 8.44 -3.47 -0.51
CA ILE A 163 9.10 -2.27 0.04
C ILE A 163 10.56 -2.60 0.34
N HIS A 164 11.43 -2.33 -0.63
CA HIS A 164 12.87 -2.57 -0.47
C HIS A 164 13.53 -1.58 0.49
N HIS A 165 14.46 -2.11 1.28
CA HIS A 165 15.22 -1.35 2.26
C HIS A 165 16.71 -1.41 1.96
N LYS A 166 17.44 -0.36 2.38
CA LYS A 166 18.89 -0.36 2.39
C LYS A 166 19.38 -1.14 3.61
N THR A 167 19.98 -2.31 3.39
CA THR A 167 20.43 -3.22 4.46
C THR A 167 21.95 -3.20 4.72
N ASN A 168 22.70 -2.37 3.99
CA ASN A 168 24.13 -2.14 4.21
C ASN A 168 24.44 -0.65 4.15
N ILE A 169 25.34 -0.20 5.02
CA ILE A 169 25.84 1.17 5.11
C ILE A 169 26.75 1.48 3.91
N GLU A 170 27.55 0.52 3.46
CA GLU A 170 28.54 0.67 2.38
C GLU A 170 28.16 -0.14 1.13
N GLY A 171 28.39 0.43 -0.06
CA GLY A 171 28.22 -0.26 -1.35
C GLY A 171 26.80 -0.67 -1.73
N GLY A 172 26.62 -1.05 -3.01
CA GLY A 172 25.38 -1.61 -3.57
C GLY A 172 24.72 -0.77 -4.69
N PRO A 173 24.01 -1.39 -5.64
CA PRO A 173 23.44 -0.73 -6.84
C PRO A 173 22.29 0.25 -6.57
N GLN A 174 21.88 0.43 -5.32
CA GLN A 174 20.76 1.31 -4.93
C GLN A 174 21.18 2.76 -4.64
N TRP A 175 22.45 3.11 -4.83
CA TRP A 175 22.93 4.49 -4.78
C TRP A 175 22.67 5.21 -6.10
N LEU A 176 21.50 5.84 -6.21
CA LEU A 176 21.40 7.11 -6.93
C LEU A 176 20.62 8.08 -6.04
N PRO A 177 20.73 9.41 -6.25
CA PRO A 177 19.81 10.43 -5.70
C PRO A 177 18.32 10.10 -5.92
N GLY A 178 18.03 9.06 -6.71
CA GLY A 178 16.75 8.41 -6.87
C GLY A 178 16.35 7.34 -5.84
N ALA A 179 17.08 7.04 -4.75
CA ALA A 179 16.62 6.02 -3.77
C ALA A 179 15.36 6.45 -2.98
N LEU A 180 15.29 7.73 -2.59
CA LEU A 180 14.04 8.37 -2.13
C LEU A 180 12.99 8.35 -3.23
N LYS A 181 13.41 8.49 -4.49
CA LYS A 181 12.55 8.40 -5.68
C LYS A 181 12.15 6.96 -6.00
N MET A 182 12.88 5.94 -5.55
CA MET A 182 12.63 4.50 -5.74
C MET A 182 11.75 3.97 -4.64
N LEU A 183 11.95 4.33 -3.36
CA LEU A 183 10.93 4.09 -2.34
C LEU A 183 9.62 4.78 -2.73
N ARG A 184 9.71 6.00 -3.26
CA ARG A 184 8.57 6.69 -3.88
C ARG A 184 8.05 5.93 -5.11
N MET A 185 8.89 5.47 -6.04
CA MET A 185 8.46 4.79 -7.27
C MET A 185 7.93 3.38 -7.03
N THR A 186 8.45 2.58 -6.10
CA THR A 186 7.95 1.24 -5.79
C THR A 186 6.66 1.31 -4.98
N MET A 187 6.53 2.29 -4.07
CA MET A 187 5.22 2.65 -3.51
C MET A 187 4.27 3.21 -4.58
N LEU A 188 4.80 3.67 -5.73
CA LEU A 188 4.02 4.15 -6.86
C LEU A 188 3.65 3.03 -7.89
N THR A 189 4.52 2.09 -8.18
CA THR A 189 4.32 1.09 -9.26
C THR A 189 3.62 -0.17 -8.76
N CYS A 190 3.75 -0.50 -7.48
CA CYS A 190 2.85 -1.46 -6.86
C CYS A 190 1.50 -0.74 -6.70
N GLY A 191 0.39 -1.29 -7.22
CA GLY A 191 -0.95 -0.66 -7.30
C GLY A 191 -1.61 -0.24 -5.97
N TYR A 192 -0.81 -0.05 -4.93
CA TYR A 192 -1.09 0.50 -3.61
C TYR A 192 -1.26 2.02 -3.57
N ILE A 193 -0.88 2.74 -4.63
CA ILE A 193 -0.90 4.21 -4.69
C ILE A 193 -2.23 4.81 -4.26
N ALA A 194 -3.36 4.27 -4.70
CA ALA A 194 -4.61 5.03 -4.67
C ALA A 194 -5.05 5.44 -3.25
N VAL A 195 -4.41 4.93 -2.20
CA VAL A 195 -4.76 5.20 -0.79
C VAL A 195 -3.63 5.85 0.04
N LEU A 196 -2.43 6.04 -0.52
CA LEU A 196 -1.39 6.89 0.09
C LEU A 196 -1.16 8.22 -0.68
N ASP A 197 -1.71 8.36 -1.88
CA ASP A 197 -1.37 9.48 -2.78
C ASP A 197 -2.00 10.83 -2.42
N ILE A 198 -3.07 10.89 -1.62
CA ILE A 198 -3.73 12.19 -1.32
C ILE A 198 -2.98 13.02 -0.24
N GLN A 199 -2.01 12.42 0.47
CA GLN A 199 -1.10 13.18 1.36
C GLN A 199 0.36 13.20 0.89
N ILE A 200 0.74 12.38 -0.09
CA ILE A 200 2.10 12.38 -0.65
C ILE A 200 2.23 13.36 -1.83
N GLN A 201 1.15 13.66 -2.57
CA GLN A 201 1.20 14.62 -3.68
C GLN A 201 1.51 16.07 -3.24
N ASN A 202 1.15 16.48 -2.01
CA ASN A 202 1.37 17.86 -1.54
C ASN A 202 2.77 18.14 -0.97
N ILE A 203 3.59 17.11 -0.68
CA ILE A 203 4.92 17.33 -0.08
C ILE A 203 6.01 17.41 -1.16
N CYS A 204 5.75 16.89 -2.37
CA CYS A 204 6.74 16.89 -3.45
C CYS A 204 6.56 17.99 -4.50
N LEU A 205 5.47 18.77 -4.47
CA LEU A 205 5.32 19.98 -5.29
C LEU A 205 5.96 21.23 -4.66
N GLY A 206 6.44 21.16 -3.42
CA GLY A 206 7.08 22.28 -2.71
C GLY A 206 8.58 22.48 -2.95
N PHE A 207 9.24 21.69 -3.81
CA PHE A 207 10.70 21.77 -4.02
C PHE A 207 11.14 22.37 -5.37
N LYS A 208 10.26 23.13 -6.03
CA LYS A 208 10.62 24.02 -7.13
C LYS A 208 10.00 25.40 -6.90
N ARG A 209 10.61 26.20 -6.03
CA ARG A 209 10.59 27.68 -6.01
C ARG A 209 11.37 28.18 -4.79
N SER A 210 12.69 28.06 -4.84
CA SER A 210 13.64 28.81 -4.00
C SER A 210 15.05 28.64 -4.58
N SER A 211 15.24 29.21 -5.77
CA SER A 211 16.55 29.59 -6.30
C SER A 211 16.32 30.24 -7.66
N VAL A 212 16.49 31.57 -7.65
CA VAL A 212 16.37 32.56 -8.74
C VAL A 212 14.96 32.86 -9.23
#